data_AF-A0A090QLD7-F1
#
_entry.id   AF-A0A090QLD7-F1
#
_cell.length_a   1.000
_cell.length_b   1.000
_cell.length_c   1.000
_cell.angle_alpha   90.00
_cell.angle_beta   90.00
_cell.angle_gamma   90.00
#
_symmetry.space_group_name_H-M   'P 1'
#
loop_
_entity.id
_entity.type
_entity.pdbx_description
1 polymer ?
#
loop_
_entity_poly.entity_id
_entity_poly.type
_entity_poly.pdbx_seq_one_letter_code
_entity_poly.pdbx_strand_id
1 'polypeptide(L)' 'MGSVDDSVKALSFDGVAPTLDNLESGDYKISRPFLMLYKPKKVAKPAKAFMDYVTSENGQTLVEKYNYMPAHQ' A
#
# COMPACT_ATOMS: atom_id res chain seq x y z
N MET A 1 5.50 -7.25 3.28
CA MET A 1 4.20 -7.85 2.93
C MET A 1 3.33 -7.95 4.17
N GLY A 2 2.16 -7.30 4.19
CA GLY A 2 1.32 -7.20 5.39
C GLY A 2 0.67 -8.50 5.93
N SER A 3 0.84 -9.64 5.25
CA SER A 3 0.24 -10.93 5.67
C SER A 3 1.24 -12.10 5.71
N VAL A 4 2.52 -11.82 5.55
CA VAL A 4 3.60 -12.82 5.63
C VAL A 4 4.43 -12.46 6.85
N ASP A 5 4.58 -13.40 7.77
CA ASP A 5 5.47 -13.34 8.92
C ASP A 5 6.42 -14.55 8.94
N ASP A 6 7.22 -14.65 10.00
CA ASP A 6 8.24 -15.71 10.14
C ASP A 6 7.65 -17.12 10.29
N SER A 7 6.34 -17.27 10.47
CA SER A 7 5.67 -18.58 10.58
C SER A 7 5.44 -19.25 9.23
N VAL A 8 5.55 -18.51 8.12
CA VAL A 8 5.24 -18.99 6.77
C VAL A 8 6.37 -18.69 5.79
N LYS A 9 6.56 -19.59 4.82
CA LYS A 9 7.52 -19.38 3.73
C LYS A 9 6.82 -18.79 2.52
N ALA A 10 7.14 -17.55 2.16
CA ALA A 10 6.68 -16.95 0.92
C ALA A 10 7.32 -17.63 -0.30
N LEU A 11 6.50 -17.97 -1.30
CA LEU A 11 6.96 -18.58 -2.54
C LEU A 11 7.01 -17.53 -3.66
N SER A 12 7.92 -17.73 -4.61
CA SER A 12 7.94 -16.97 -5.85
C SER A 12 6.69 -17.28 -6.70
N PHE A 13 6.21 -16.27 -7.43
CA PHE A 13 5.13 -16.41 -8.40
C PHE A 13 5.68 -16.10 -9.80
N ASP A 14 5.47 -16.99 -10.76
CA ASP A 14 6.07 -16.90 -12.11
C ASP A 14 7.60 -16.68 -12.10
N GLY A 15 8.31 -17.22 -11.09
CA GLY A 15 9.76 -17.01 -10.93
C GLY A 15 10.15 -15.68 -10.26
N VAL A 16 9.19 -14.81 -9.94
CA VAL A 16 9.42 -13.50 -9.29
C VAL A 16 9.22 -13.63 -7.79
N ALA A 17 10.20 -13.16 -7.00
CA ALA A 17 10.13 -13.14 -5.54
C ALA A 17 9.20 -12.01 -5.04
N PRO A 18 8.50 -12.20 -3.91
CA PRO A 18 7.58 -11.19 -3.36
C PRO A 18 8.32 -10.11 -2.55
N THR A 19 9.15 -9.31 -3.21
CA THR A 19 9.89 -8.18 -2.60
C THR A 19 9.17 -6.87 -2.85
N LEU A 20 9.50 -5.81 -2.09
CA LEU A 20 8.98 -4.46 -2.34
C LEU A 20 9.41 -3.97 -3.74
N ASP A 21 10.68 -4.13 -4.10
CA ASP A 21 11.20 -3.76 -5.42
C ASP A 21 10.42 -4.40 -6.58
N ASN A 22 10.07 -5.68 -6.49
CA ASN A 22 9.29 -6.38 -7.53
C ASN A 22 7.81 -5.98 -7.53
N LEU A 23 7.28 -5.53 -6.38
CA LEU A 23 5.93 -4.97 -6.29
C LEU A 23 5.87 -3.57 -6.93
N GLU A 24 6.90 -2.75 -6.69
CA GLU A 24 7.03 -1.40 -7.27
C GLU A 24 7.28 -1.43 -8.77
N SER A 25 8.11 -2.36 -9.26
CA SER A 25 8.35 -2.55 -10.70
C SER A 25 7.13 -3.12 -11.45
N GLY A 26 6.21 -3.77 -10.73
CA GLY A 26 5.08 -4.49 -11.29
C GLY A 26 5.40 -5.92 -11.76
N ASP A 27 6.63 -6.38 -11.59
CA ASP A 27 7.04 -7.76 -11.95
C ASP A 27 6.34 -8.80 -11.07
N TYR A 28 6.10 -8.47 -9.79
CA TYR A 28 5.32 -9.32 -8.89
C TYR A 28 3.81 -9.04 -9.07
N LYS A 29 3.18 -9.87 -9.90
CA LYS A 29 1.77 -9.70 -10.32
C LYS A 29 0.73 -9.87 -9.21
N ILE A 30 1.08 -10.50 -8.08
CA ILE A 30 0.15 -10.67 -6.94
C ILE A 30 0.26 -9.41 -6.06
N SER A 31 -0.31 -8.31 -6.55
CA SER A 31 -0.44 -7.06 -5.81
C SER A 31 -1.91 -6.67 -5.70
N ARG A 32 -2.30 -6.11 -4.55
CA ARG A 32 -3.68 -5.67 -4.29
C ARG A 32 -3.68 -4.17 -4.00
N PRO A 33 -4.26 -3.33 -4.86
CA PRO A 33 -4.32 -1.89 -4.60
C PRO A 33 -5.27 -1.59 -3.44
N PHE A 34 -4.84 -0.70 -2.55
CA PHE A 34 -5.68 -0.15 -1.49
C PHE A 34 -6.27 1.16 -1.98
N LEU A 35 -7.57 1.15 -2.26
CA LEU A 35 -8.27 2.28 -2.86
C LEU A 35 -9.03 3.06 -1.78
N MET A 36 -8.77 4.38 -1.71
CA MET A 36 -9.65 5.32 -1.03
C MET A 36 -10.49 6.06 -2.06
N LEU A 37 -11.82 5.97 -1.94
CA LEU A 37 -12.76 6.51 -2.92
C LEU A 37 -13.67 7.54 -2.27
N TYR A 38 -13.79 8.70 -2.91
CA TYR A 38 -14.72 9.74 -2.49
C TYR A 38 -15.21 10.56 -3.68
N LYS A 39 -16.33 11.26 -3.52
CA LYS A 39 -16.86 12.18 -4.52
C LYS A 39 -16.25 13.57 -4.28
N PRO A 40 -15.39 14.12 -5.18
CA PRO A 40 -14.67 15.36 -4.91
C PRO A 40 -15.56 16.55 -4.57
N LYS A 41 -16.72 16.65 -5.22
CA LYS A 41 -17.71 17.73 -5.01
C LYS A 41 -18.58 17.54 -3.76
N LYS A 42 -18.48 16.41 -3.05
CA LYS A 42 -19.38 16.02 -1.95
C LYS A 42 -18.62 15.52 -0.72
N VAL A 43 -17.35 15.86 -0.57
CA VAL A 43 -16.56 15.43 0.60
C VAL A 43 -16.68 16.43 1.74
N ALA A 44 -17.04 15.93 2.93
CA ALA A 44 -17.08 16.75 4.14
C ALA A 44 -15.67 17.14 4.59
N LYS A 45 -15.51 18.32 5.22
CA LYS A 45 -14.20 18.80 5.69
C LYS A 45 -13.44 17.77 6.56
N PRO A 46 -14.06 17.08 7.53
CA PRO A 46 -13.35 16.09 8.34
C PRO A 46 -12.86 14.89 7.52
N ALA A 47 -13.65 14.44 6.54
CA ALA A 47 -13.25 13.35 5.65
C ALA A 47 -12.07 13.77 4.76
N LYS A 48 -12.06 15.01 4.25
CA LYS A 48 -10.92 15.54 3.50
C LYS A 48 -9.66 15.61 4.37
N ALA A 49 -9.75 16.12 5.59
CA ALA A 49 -8.62 16.20 6.51
C ALA A 49 -8.03 14.82 6.83
N PHE A 50 -8.88 13.80 7.01
CA PHE A 50 -8.43 12.42 7.19
C PHE A 50 -7.67 11.90 5.95
N MET A 51 -8.20 12.10 4.75
CA MET A 51 -7.52 11.68 3.52
C MET A 51 -6.20 12.40 3.33
N ASP A 52 -6.16 13.72 3.55
CA ASP A 52 -4.95 14.53 3.46
C ASP A 52 -3.88 13.99 4.45
N TYR A 53 -4.28 13.57 5.66
CA TYR A 53 -3.38 12.91 6.63
C TYR A 53 -2.90 11.54 6.15
N VAL A 54 -3.79 10.68 5.66
CA VAL A 54 -3.40 9.34 5.18
C VAL A 54 -2.41 9.45 4.02
N THR A 55 -2.55 10.43 3.13
CA THR A 55 -1.62 10.68 2.00
C THR A 55 -0.42 11.58 2.36
N SER A 56 -0.31 12.05 3.61
CA SER A 56 0.83 12.85 4.06
C SER A 56 2.07 11.98 4.27
N GLU A 57 3.25 12.60 4.35
CA GLU A 57 4.51 11.91 4.69
C GLU A 57 4.38 11.05 5.95
N ASN A 58 3.80 11.61 7.03
CA ASN A 58 3.56 10.87 8.27
C ASN A 58 2.65 9.64 8.06
N GLY A 59 1.59 9.81 7.26
CA GLY A 59 0.68 8.72 6.93
C GLY A 59 1.38 7.61 6.14
N GLN A 60 2.20 7.98 5.15
CA GLN A 60 2.95 7.05 4.31
C GLN A 60 4.06 6.32 5.09
N THR A 61 4.76 6.99 6.01
CA THR A 61 5.73 6.35 6.92
C THR A 61 5.08 5.27 7.79
N LEU A 62 3.83 5.49 8.23
CA LEU A 62 3.08 4.46 8.95
C LEU A 62 2.73 3.28 8.04
N VAL A 63 2.30 3.53 6.81
CA VAL A 63 2.00 2.47 5.82
C VAL A 63 3.22 1.56 5.61
N GLU A 64 4.40 2.15 5.40
CA GLU A 64 5.66 1.42 5.25
C GLU A 64 6.03 0.62 6.50
N LYS A 65 5.91 1.23 7.70
CA LYS A 65 6.18 0.57 8.98
C LYS A 65 5.35 -0.70 9.19
N TYR A 66 4.14 -0.76 8.64
CA TYR A 66 3.27 -1.93 8.68
C TYR A 66 3.46 -2.88 7.48
N ASN A 67 4.59 -2.77 6.77
CA ASN A 67 4.98 -3.64 5.65
C ASN A 67 4.03 -3.56 4.43
N TYR A 68 3.39 -2.41 4.24
CA TYR A 68 2.62 -2.06 3.05
C TYR A 68 3.40 -1.08 2.16
N MET A 69 3.07 -1.08 0.88
CA MET A 69 3.67 -0.16 -0.09
C MET A 69 3.03 1.22 0.04
N PRO A 70 3.81 2.31 0.22
CA PRO A 70 3.30 3.67 0.15
C PRO A 70 2.61 3.95 -1.19
N ALA A 71 1.58 4.79 -1.16
CA ALA A 71 0.99 5.32 -2.39
C ALA A 71 2.02 6.21 -3.08
N HIS A 72 2.51 5.81 -4.26
CA HIS A 72 3.33 6.68 -5.10
C HIS A 72 2.60 8.00 -5.37
N GLN A 73 3.34 9.12 -5.26
CA GLN A 73 2.89 10.43 -5.74
C GLN A 73 2.97 10.50 -7.27
#